data_AF-A0AAN6K9Y5-F1
#
_entry.id   AF-A0AAN6K9Y5-F1
#
_cell.length_a   1.000
_cell.length_b   1.000
_cell.length_c   1.000
_cell.angle_alpha   90.00
_cell.angle_beta   90.00
_cell.angle_gamma   90.00
#
_symmetry.space_group_name_H-M   'P 1'
#
loop_
_entity.id
_entity.type
_entity.pdbx_description
1 polymer ?
#
loop_
_entity_poly.entity_id
_entity_poly.type
_entity_poly.pdbx_seq_one_letter_code
_entity_poly.pdbx_strand_id
1 'polypeptide(L)'
;MHCTSASLLRSTILSSSTCVSTLPPPFLLPAFAQTASFCSTPIHHARKDHNRNRGVSALRHTGIGKNQRLSVRVSALPQPVLDPARRSAVEVDPDHGLWGFFSKERTLISTPEEMNGYGRSWTIQELRGKDWDDLHKLWWTCVKEQNRIATGELERKRLAGDDGMYGDYEAAGRAREVRGTMWATRFVLTERWYSYENARVDGMDDEEVDLYADLERGERAYLPRDEAEETLLPGGEGGESTEGTVSYVPPDVTRSPGEARV
;
A
#
# COMPACT_ATOMS: atom_id res chain seq x y z
N MET A 1 44.77 -9.99 -2.46
CA MET A 1 45.26 -10.10 -1.08
C MET A 1 45.61 -11.55 -0.80
N HIS A 2 46.83 -11.77 -0.33
CA HIS A 2 47.42 -13.06 -0.04
C HIS A 2 46.64 -13.83 1.03
N CYS A 3 46.69 -15.16 0.98
CA CYS A 3 47.10 -16.01 2.11
C CYS A 3 46.98 -17.49 1.74
N THR A 4 48.12 -18.09 1.41
CA THR A 4 48.40 -19.53 1.55
C THR A 4 48.87 -19.78 2.98
N SER A 5 48.29 -20.75 3.70
CA SER A 5 48.88 -21.32 4.93
C SER A 5 48.17 -22.61 5.33
N ALA A 6 48.77 -23.76 5.04
CA ALA A 6 48.49 -25.00 5.74
C ALA A 6 49.68 -25.95 5.57
N SER A 7 50.56 -25.99 6.57
CA SER A 7 51.29 -27.20 6.97
C SER A 7 52.25 -26.84 8.11
N LEU A 8 51.83 -27.06 9.34
CA LEU A 8 52.72 -27.21 10.49
C LEU A 8 52.40 -28.55 11.14
N LEU A 9 53.41 -29.08 11.86
CA LEU A 9 53.47 -30.36 12.56
C LEU A 9 54.13 -31.51 11.77
N ARG A 10 55.44 -31.37 11.53
CA ARG A 10 56.35 -32.52 11.63
C ARG A 10 56.97 -32.48 13.03
N SER A 11 56.51 -33.38 13.88
CA SER A 11 57.06 -33.63 15.21
C SER A 11 58.43 -34.30 15.11
N THR A 12 59.43 -33.62 15.65
CA THR A 12 60.78 -34.11 15.92
C THR A 12 60.79 -34.99 17.16
N ILE A 13 60.99 -36.30 17.01
CA ILE A 13 61.53 -37.16 18.06
C ILE A 13 62.44 -38.19 17.38
N LEU A 14 63.70 -37.83 17.14
CA LEU A 14 64.77 -38.84 17.18
C LEU A 14 65.45 -38.65 18.53
N SER A 15 65.04 -39.49 19.47
CA SER A 15 65.76 -39.67 20.72
C SER A 15 67.03 -40.47 20.42
N SER A 16 68.15 -39.91 20.84
CA SER A 16 69.49 -40.48 20.74
C SER A 16 69.58 -41.74 21.61
N SER A 17 70.03 -42.83 21.01
CA SER A 17 70.56 -43.98 21.75
C SER A 17 71.63 -44.65 20.89
N THR A 18 72.87 -44.20 21.05
CA THR A 18 74.05 -44.99 20.73
C THR A 18 74.14 -46.11 21.75
N CYS A 19 73.61 -47.28 21.40
CA CYS A 19 73.86 -48.52 22.11
C CYS A 19 74.60 -49.48 21.18
N VAL A 20 75.81 -49.82 21.62
CA VAL A 20 76.78 -50.74 21.03
C VAL A 20 76.10 -52.03 20.56
N SER A 21 76.37 -52.44 19.32
CA SER A 21 75.88 -53.69 18.74
C SER A 21 76.39 -54.89 19.54
N THR A 22 75.52 -55.44 20.37
CA THR A 22 75.72 -56.75 20.99
C THR A 22 74.53 -57.59 20.55
N LEU A 23 74.74 -58.45 19.55
CA LEU A 23 73.70 -59.37 19.09
C LEU A 23 73.28 -60.28 20.27
N PRO A 24 71.98 -60.42 20.57
CA PRO A 24 71.54 -61.33 21.61
C PRO A 24 71.83 -62.78 21.18
N PRO A 25 72.10 -63.68 22.14
CA PRO A 25 72.49 -65.05 21.82
C PRO A 25 71.37 -65.78 21.05
N PRO A 26 71.72 -66.69 20.13
CA PRO A 26 70.84 -67.18 19.05
C PRO A 26 69.59 -67.94 19.51
N PHE A 27 69.49 -68.30 20.80
CA PHE A 27 68.34 -69.02 21.33
C PHE A 27 67.13 -68.14 21.67
N LEU A 28 67.25 -66.80 21.68
CA LEU A 28 66.13 -65.87 21.97
C LEU A 28 65.40 -65.34 20.73
N LEU A 29 65.79 -65.76 19.52
CA LEU A 29 65.17 -65.32 18.26
C LEU A 29 63.68 -65.70 18.08
N PRO A 30 63.15 -66.85 18.55
CA PRO A 30 61.77 -67.25 18.24
C PRO A 30 60.68 -66.46 18.99
N ALA A 31 61.00 -65.83 20.12
CA ALA A 31 60.03 -65.12 20.95
C ALA A 31 59.62 -63.74 20.39
N PHE A 32 60.42 -63.17 19.49
CA PHE A 32 60.09 -61.93 18.78
C PHE A 32 59.21 -62.15 17.53
N ALA A 33 58.85 -63.41 17.22
CA ALA A 33 58.10 -63.76 16.01
C ALA A 33 56.57 -63.92 16.21
N GLN A 34 56.04 -63.81 17.44
CA GLN A 34 54.60 -63.89 17.69
C GLN A 34 53.99 -62.51 17.92
N THR A 35 53.37 -61.95 16.87
CA THR A 35 52.80 -60.59 16.85
C THR A 35 51.27 -60.53 16.69
N ALA A 36 50.54 -61.64 16.81
CA ALA A 36 49.10 -61.62 16.58
C ALA A 36 48.26 -61.81 17.86
N SER A 37 47.54 -60.76 18.24
CA SER A 37 46.45 -60.80 19.22
C SER A 37 45.16 -61.24 18.52
N PHE A 38 44.57 -62.38 18.89
CA PHE A 38 43.28 -62.82 18.34
C PHE A 38 42.12 -62.16 19.09
N CYS A 39 41.27 -61.41 18.38
CA CYS A 39 40.05 -60.78 18.92
C CYS A 39 38.81 -61.49 18.34
N SER A 40 37.90 -61.95 19.20
CA SER A 40 36.74 -62.79 18.85
C SER A 40 35.43 -62.02 18.58
N THR A 41 35.46 -60.68 18.57
CA THR A 41 34.27 -59.87 18.28
C THR A 41 34.08 -59.71 16.77
N PRO A 42 32.92 -60.06 16.19
CA PRO A 42 32.67 -59.83 14.78
C PRO A 42 32.59 -58.32 14.55
N ILE A 43 33.57 -57.77 13.84
CA ILE A 43 33.58 -56.37 13.45
C ILE A 43 32.38 -56.16 12.51
N HIS A 44 31.33 -55.50 13.00
CA HIS A 44 30.27 -54.99 12.14
C HIS A 44 30.88 -53.92 11.24
N HIS A 45 31.44 -54.32 10.11
CA HIS A 45 31.97 -53.39 9.12
C HIS A 45 30.86 -52.39 8.78
N ALA A 46 31.11 -51.10 8.98
CA ALA A 46 30.23 -50.02 8.55
C ALA A 46 30.18 -50.04 7.00
N ARG A 47 29.34 -50.90 6.43
CA ARG A 47 29.21 -51.12 4.98
C ARG A 47 28.53 -49.96 4.26
N LYS A 48 27.88 -49.06 5.02
CA LYS A 48 27.06 -47.98 4.48
C LYS A 48 27.54 -46.64 5.01
N ASP A 49 27.85 -45.75 4.07
CA ASP A 49 28.08 -44.34 4.38
C ASP A 49 26.77 -43.71 4.87
N HIS A 50 26.80 -43.12 6.05
CA HIS A 50 25.64 -42.48 6.66
C HIS A 50 25.43 -41.04 6.16
N ASN A 51 26.42 -40.46 5.47
CA ASN A 51 26.28 -39.15 4.87
C ASN A 51 25.67 -39.24 3.47
N ARG A 52 24.34 -39.13 3.40
CA ARG A 52 23.56 -39.21 2.15
C ARG A 52 23.91 -38.13 1.12
N ASN A 53 24.40 -36.97 1.57
CA ASN A 53 24.72 -35.83 0.72
C ASN A 53 26.24 -35.67 0.53
N ARG A 54 27.03 -36.72 0.78
CA ARG A 54 28.49 -36.66 0.64
C ARG A 54 28.86 -36.31 -0.79
N GLY A 55 29.57 -35.20 -0.95
CA GLY A 55 30.05 -34.74 -2.25
C GLY A 55 28.94 -34.27 -3.18
N VAL A 56 27.75 -33.94 -2.66
CA VAL A 56 26.62 -33.41 -3.43
C VAL A 56 26.41 -31.94 -3.10
N SER A 57 26.45 -31.09 -4.14
CA SER A 57 26.23 -29.65 -4.08
C SER A 57 25.65 -29.13 -5.40
N ALA A 58 24.55 -28.37 -5.32
CA ALA A 58 23.87 -27.82 -6.48
C ALA A 58 24.67 -26.67 -7.12
N LEU A 59 25.19 -25.75 -6.30
CA LEU A 59 25.88 -24.54 -6.76
C LEU A 59 27.21 -24.82 -7.48
N ARG A 60 27.89 -25.92 -7.12
CA ARG A 60 29.12 -26.37 -7.80
C ARG A 60 28.85 -27.37 -8.93
N HIS A 61 27.58 -27.60 -9.28
CA HIS A 61 27.18 -28.55 -10.31
C HIS A 61 27.80 -29.96 -10.16
N THR A 62 28.07 -30.39 -8.92
CA THR A 62 28.69 -31.72 -8.65
C THR A 62 27.81 -32.90 -9.08
N GLY A 63 26.52 -32.66 -9.29
CA GLY A 63 25.58 -33.66 -9.77
C GLY A 63 25.22 -34.69 -8.71
N ILE A 64 24.63 -35.80 -9.17
CA ILE A 64 24.29 -36.94 -8.32
C ILE A 64 25.59 -37.69 -8.00
N GLY A 65 25.79 -38.09 -6.73
CA GLY A 65 26.99 -38.81 -6.32
C GLY A 65 27.18 -40.11 -7.12
N LYS A 66 28.43 -40.50 -7.38
CA LYS A 66 28.80 -41.67 -8.23
C LYS A 66 28.09 -42.97 -7.86
N ASN A 67 27.68 -43.11 -6.60
CA ASN A 67 27.05 -44.32 -6.05
C ASN A 67 25.51 -44.23 -5.99
N GLN A 68 24.92 -43.09 -6.35
CA GLN A 68 23.48 -42.87 -6.32
C GLN A 68 22.93 -42.95 -7.75
N ARG A 69 22.07 -43.94 -8.00
CA ARG A 69 21.41 -44.14 -9.30
C ARG A 69 19.94 -43.75 -9.17
N LEU A 70 19.49 -42.78 -9.97
CA LEU A 70 18.08 -42.39 -10.06
C LEU A 70 17.45 -42.99 -11.31
N SER A 71 16.12 -43.09 -11.31
CA SER A 71 15.33 -43.53 -12.49
C SER A 71 15.39 -42.50 -13.62
N VAL A 72 15.43 -41.21 -13.29
CA VAL A 72 15.50 -40.10 -14.25
C VAL A 72 16.95 -39.68 -14.44
N ARG A 73 17.36 -39.55 -15.70
CA ARG A 73 18.69 -39.06 -16.08
C ARG A 73 18.69 -37.56 -16.25
N VAL A 74 19.84 -36.93 -15.99
CA VAL A 74 20.02 -35.48 -16.20
C VAL A 74 19.77 -35.08 -17.66
N SER A 75 20.10 -35.95 -18.63
CA SER A 75 19.84 -35.72 -20.06
C SER A 75 18.35 -35.77 -20.42
N ALA A 76 17.51 -36.37 -19.58
CA ALA A 76 16.08 -36.50 -19.78
C ALA A 76 15.29 -35.39 -19.07
N LEU A 77 15.97 -34.36 -18.55
CA LEU A 77 15.30 -33.23 -17.92
C LEU A 77 14.62 -32.36 -18.99
N PRO A 78 13.32 -32.05 -18.82
CA PRO A 78 12.63 -31.15 -19.73
C PRO A 78 13.24 -29.75 -19.66
N GLN A 79 13.41 -29.12 -20.82
CA GLN A 79 13.85 -27.73 -20.89
C GLN A 79 12.62 -26.82 -20.74
N PRO A 80 12.60 -25.90 -19.75
CA PRO A 80 11.51 -24.96 -19.61
C PRO A 80 11.52 -23.95 -20.75
N VAL A 81 10.34 -23.43 -21.07
CA VAL A 81 10.20 -22.31 -22.00
C VAL A 81 10.64 -21.03 -21.28
N LEU A 82 11.90 -20.64 -21.47
CA LEU A 82 12.46 -19.43 -20.86
C LEU A 82 11.93 -18.17 -21.54
N ASP A 83 11.79 -18.20 -22.86
CA ASP A 83 11.37 -17.06 -23.67
C ASP A 83 9.95 -16.61 -23.30
N PRO A 84 9.77 -15.37 -22.82
CA PRO A 84 8.45 -14.88 -22.43
C PRO A 84 7.47 -14.85 -23.61
N ALA A 85 7.95 -14.60 -24.82
CA ALA A 85 7.13 -14.58 -26.04
C ALA A 85 6.52 -15.95 -26.40
N ARG A 86 7.10 -17.05 -25.90
CA ARG A 86 6.61 -18.41 -26.11
C ARG A 86 5.67 -18.87 -24.99
N ARG A 87 5.49 -18.05 -23.95
CA ARG A 87 4.53 -18.32 -22.87
C ARG A 87 3.13 -17.94 -23.34
N SER A 88 2.11 -18.61 -22.82
CA SER A 88 0.72 -18.23 -23.04
C SER A 88 0.49 -16.81 -22.52
N ALA A 89 -0.10 -15.94 -23.33
CA ALA A 89 -0.52 -14.62 -22.89
C ALA A 89 -1.65 -14.76 -21.86
N VAL A 90 -1.58 -13.98 -20.78
CA VAL A 90 -2.67 -13.91 -19.81
C VAL A 90 -3.75 -13.00 -20.38
N GLU A 91 -4.98 -13.48 -20.42
CA GLU A 91 -6.13 -12.66 -20.78
C GLU A 91 -6.40 -11.67 -19.63
N VAL A 92 -6.31 -10.38 -19.95
CA VAL A 92 -6.57 -9.29 -19.00
C VAL A 92 -7.85 -8.60 -19.42
N ASP A 93 -8.74 -8.37 -18.45
CA ASP A 93 -9.98 -7.63 -18.66
C ASP A 93 -9.68 -6.21 -19.18
N PRO A 94 -10.27 -5.78 -20.31
CA PRO A 94 -10.11 -4.43 -20.80
C PRO A 94 -10.60 -3.36 -19.80
N ASP A 95 -11.61 -3.65 -18.97
CA ASP A 95 -12.19 -2.68 -18.03
C ASP A 95 -11.73 -2.91 -16.58
N HIS A 96 -10.52 -3.47 -16.43
CA HIS A 96 -9.90 -3.68 -15.13
C HIS A 96 -9.66 -2.35 -14.39
N GLY A 97 -10.05 -2.26 -13.11
CA GLY A 97 -9.96 -1.03 -12.34
C GLY A 97 -8.54 -0.45 -12.18
N LEU A 98 -7.50 -1.28 -12.29
CA LEU A 98 -6.10 -0.82 -12.27
C LEU A 98 -5.73 0.03 -13.49
N TRP A 99 -6.50 -0.03 -14.59
CA TRP A 99 -6.29 0.86 -15.73
C TRP A 99 -6.49 2.34 -15.38
N GLY A 100 -7.20 2.64 -14.28
CA GLY A 100 -7.37 4.00 -13.79
C GLY A 100 -6.07 4.70 -13.35
N PHE A 101 -4.98 3.96 -13.10
CA PHE A 101 -3.68 4.54 -12.76
C PHE A 101 -2.84 4.94 -13.98
N PHE A 102 -3.24 4.52 -15.18
CA PHE A 102 -2.48 4.75 -16.41
C PHE A 102 -3.11 5.84 -17.28
N SER A 103 -2.40 6.23 -18.35
CA SER A 103 -2.93 7.12 -19.37
C SER A 103 -4.13 6.48 -20.08
N LYS A 104 -4.89 7.29 -20.85
CA LYS A 104 -5.99 6.77 -21.68
C LYS A 104 -5.50 5.75 -22.71
N GLU A 105 -4.26 5.90 -23.18
CA GLU A 105 -3.59 5.00 -24.12
C GLU A 105 -3.02 3.75 -23.44
N ARG A 106 -3.20 3.61 -22.12
CA ARG A 106 -2.68 2.49 -21.31
C ARG A 106 -1.16 2.39 -21.35
N THR A 107 -0.48 3.51 -21.59
CA THR A 107 0.97 3.61 -21.53
C THR A 107 1.42 3.74 -20.07
N LEU A 108 2.58 3.16 -19.74
CA LEU A 108 3.15 3.20 -18.39
C LEU A 108 3.51 4.63 -17.98
N ILE A 109 4.00 5.42 -18.94
CA ILE A 109 4.39 6.82 -18.75
C ILE A 109 3.70 7.63 -19.85
N SER A 110 2.99 8.68 -19.46
CA SER A 110 2.40 9.64 -20.39
C SER A 110 3.47 10.47 -21.08
N THR A 111 3.22 10.85 -22.33
CA THR A 111 4.13 11.75 -23.05
C THR A 111 4.18 13.14 -22.38
N PRO A 112 5.30 13.86 -22.48
CA PRO A 112 5.40 15.23 -21.97
C PRO A 112 4.35 16.17 -22.56
N GLU A 113 3.99 15.98 -23.83
CA GLU A 113 2.94 16.74 -24.52
C GLU A 113 1.56 16.49 -23.89
N GLU A 114 1.20 15.24 -23.63
CA GLU A 114 -0.03 14.90 -22.87
C GLU A 114 -0.01 15.49 -21.45
N MET A 115 1.15 15.44 -20.78
CA MET A 115 1.29 15.97 -19.43
C MET A 115 1.15 17.48 -19.40
N ASN A 116 1.64 18.20 -20.43
CA ASN A 116 1.50 19.63 -20.59
C ASN A 116 0.10 20.07 -21.09
N GLY A 117 -0.68 19.14 -21.64
CA GLY A 117 -2.07 19.35 -22.07
C GLY A 117 -3.07 19.50 -20.91
N TYR A 118 -2.80 20.41 -19.95
CA TYR A 118 -3.70 20.76 -18.86
C TYR A 118 -4.12 22.23 -18.94
N GLY A 119 -5.32 22.52 -18.43
CA GLY A 119 -5.81 23.89 -18.29
C GLY A 119 -5.39 24.52 -16.97
N ARG A 120 -6.03 25.63 -16.62
CA ARG A 120 -5.87 26.24 -15.29
C ARG A 120 -6.61 25.46 -14.20
N SER A 121 -6.22 25.70 -12.94
CA SER A 121 -7.01 25.35 -11.78
C SER A 121 -8.33 26.12 -11.69
N TRP A 122 -9.31 25.49 -11.00
CA TRP A 122 -10.55 26.09 -10.55
C TRP A 122 -10.29 27.20 -9.54
N THR A 123 -10.95 28.34 -9.74
CA THR A 123 -10.89 29.45 -8.79
C THR A 123 -11.94 29.29 -7.69
N ILE A 124 -11.69 29.91 -6.53
CA ILE A 124 -12.62 29.90 -5.39
C ILE A 124 -14.01 30.43 -5.81
N GLN A 125 -14.06 31.51 -6.58
CA GLN A 125 -15.32 32.13 -7.01
C GLN A 125 -16.19 31.18 -7.83
N GLU A 126 -15.57 30.39 -8.72
CA GLU A 126 -16.28 29.41 -9.54
C GLU A 126 -16.83 28.25 -8.72
N LEU A 127 -16.07 27.81 -7.71
CA LEU A 127 -16.44 26.71 -6.84
C LEU A 127 -17.55 27.09 -5.84
N ARG A 128 -17.68 28.38 -5.48
CA ARG A 128 -18.77 28.87 -4.62
C ARG A 128 -20.16 28.63 -5.20
N GLY A 129 -20.31 28.57 -6.53
CA GLY A 129 -21.57 28.29 -7.20
C GLY A 129 -21.89 26.79 -7.39
N LYS A 130 -21.12 25.87 -6.79
CA LYS A 130 -21.30 24.41 -6.97
C LYS A 130 -21.89 23.72 -5.74
N ASP A 131 -22.70 22.69 -5.97
CA ASP A 131 -23.30 21.89 -4.91
C ASP A 131 -22.27 21.01 -4.20
N TRP A 132 -22.61 20.52 -3.00
CA TRP A 132 -21.72 19.66 -2.21
C TRP A 132 -21.36 18.37 -2.96
N ASP A 133 -22.33 17.71 -3.59
CA ASP A 133 -22.13 16.47 -4.33
C ASP A 133 -21.12 16.64 -5.47
N ASP A 134 -21.20 17.76 -6.18
CA ASP A 134 -20.31 18.06 -7.30
C ASP A 134 -18.90 18.39 -6.83
N LEU A 135 -18.75 19.13 -5.72
CA LEU A 135 -17.45 19.35 -5.09
C LEU A 135 -16.82 18.03 -4.61
N HIS A 136 -17.62 17.11 -4.09
CA HIS A 136 -17.13 15.81 -3.64
C HIS A 136 -16.69 14.91 -4.81
N LYS A 137 -17.47 14.88 -5.92
CA LYS A 137 -17.06 14.18 -7.15
C LYS A 137 -15.80 14.79 -7.77
N LEU A 138 -15.71 16.12 -7.78
CA LEU A 138 -14.54 16.84 -8.26
C LEU A 138 -13.29 16.48 -7.43
N TRP A 139 -13.42 16.48 -6.11
CA TRP A 139 -12.34 16.08 -5.20
C TRP A 139 -11.77 14.70 -5.55
N TRP A 140 -12.63 13.69 -5.71
CA TRP A 140 -12.17 12.34 -6.07
C TRP A 140 -11.59 12.25 -7.48
N THR A 141 -12.04 13.09 -8.40
CA THR A 141 -11.44 13.19 -9.73
C THR A 141 -10.02 13.74 -9.63
N CYS A 142 -9.79 14.75 -8.79
CA CYS A 142 -8.46 15.29 -8.51
C CYS A 142 -7.54 14.28 -7.81
N VAL A 143 -8.07 13.50 -6.85
CA VAL A 143 -7.30 12.43 -6.17
C VAL A 143 -6.88 11.35 -7.17
N LYS A 144 -7.79 10.89 -8.04
CA LYS A 144 -7.46 9.91 -9.10
C LYS A 144 -6.38 10.45 -10.03
N GLU A 145 -6.48 11.73 -10.39
CA GLU A 145 -5.48 12.38 -11.23
C GLU A 145 -4.11 12.47 -10.55
N GLN A 146 -4.07 12.84 -9.27
CA GLN A 146 -2.84 12.89 -8.49
C GLN A 146 -2.20 11.50 -8.39
N ASN A 147 -2.99 10.45 -8.19
CA ASN A 147 -2.50 9.08 -8.15
C ASN A 147 -1.90 8.66 -9.49
N ARG A 148 -2.56 8.98 -10.61
CA ARG A 148 -2.04 8.72 -11.96
C ARG A 148 -0.71 9.44 -12.21
N ILE A 149 -0.60 10.72 -11.83
CA ILE A 149 0.65 11.47 -11.96
C ILE A 149 1.75 10.85 -11.09
N ALA A 150 1.42 10.47 -9.85
CA ALA A 150 2.38 9.84 -8.94
C ALA A 150 2.88 8.47 -9.45
N THR A 151 2.01 7.65 -10.03
CA THR A 151 2.40 6.40 -10.69
C THR A 151 3.39 6.65 -11.83
N GLY A 152 3.10 7.64 -12.69
CA GLY A 152 3.99 8.02 -13.78
C GLY A 152 5.34 8.55 -13.30
N GLU A 153 5.36 9.39 -12.27
CA GLU A 153 6.60 9.91 -11.66
C GLU A 153 7.46 8.79 -11.05
N LEU A 154 6.83 7.83 -10.36
CA LEU A 154 7.55 6.70 -9.77
C LEU A 154 8.20 5.82 -10.84
N GLU A 155 7.46 5.48 -11.90
CA GLU A 155 8.01 4.69 -13.01
C GLU A 155 9.09 5.46 -13.78
N ARG A 156 8.93 6.78 -13.94
CA ARG A 156 9.96 7.63 -14.56
C ARG A 156 11.27 7.60 -13.77
N LYS A 157 11.21 7.75 -12.44
CA LYS A 157 12.38 7.64 -11.55
C LYS A 157 13.01 6.24 -11.62
N ARG A 158 12.19 5.20 -11.71
CA ARG A 158 12.66 3.82 -11.85
C ARG A 158 13.41 3.58 -13.16
N LEU A 159 12.93 4.14 -14.27
CA LEU A 159 13.54 3.93 -15.60
C LEU A 159 14.79 4.79 -15.83
N ALA A 160 14.76 6.07 -15.43
CA ALA A 160 15.82 7.02 -15.74
C ALA A 160 16.88 7.18 -14.62
N GLY A 161 16.67 6.59 -13.44
CA GLY A 161 17.57 6.75 -12.31
C GLY A 161 17.65 8.20 -11.83
N ASP A 162 18.81 8.59 -11.28
CA ASP A 162 19.02 9.92 -10.69
C ASP A 162 19.17 11.05 -11.73
N ASP A 163 19.46 10.72 -12.99
CA ASP A 163 19.72 11.69 -14.06
C ASP A 163 18.44 12.31 -14.65
N GLY A 164 17.26 11.79 -14.26
CA GLY A 164 15.94 12.32 -14.62
C GLY A 164 15.53 12.04 -16.08
N MET A 165 14.22 11.85 -16.30
CA MET A 165 13.65 11.75 -17.65
C MET A 165 12.85 13.02 -17.96
N TYR A 166 12.72 13.33 -19.25
CA TYR A 166 11.85 14.42 -19.68
C TYR A 166 10.37 14.14 -19.27
N GLY A 167 9.61 15.20 -18.96
CA GLY A 167 8.24 15.08 -18.46
C GLY A 167 8.06 15.34 -16.95
N ASP A 168 9.15 15.43 -16.17
CA ASP A 168 9.08 15.73 -14.73
C ASP A 168 8.53 17.13 -14.44
N TYR A 169 8.97 18.12 -15.21
CA TYR A 169 8.53 19.50 -15.04
C TYR A 169 7.04 19.67 -15.38
N GLU A 170 6.61 19.06 -16.48
CA GLU A 170 5.23 19.07 -16.96
C GLU A 170 4.30 18.36 -15.98
N ALA A 171 4.71 17.20 -15.47
CA ALA A 171 3.97 16.45 -14.45
C ALA A 171 3.83 17.26 -13.14
N ALA A 172 4.92 17.90 -12.69
CA ALA A 172 4.91 18.73 -11.49
C ALA A 172 4.03 19.97 -11.65
N GLY A 173 4.02 20.59 -12.83
CA GLY A 173 3.13 21.71 -13.19
C GLY A 173 1.66 21.31 -13.10
N ARG A 174 1.30 20.19 -13.75
CA ARG A 174 -0.07 19.64 -13.70
C ARG A 174 -0.49 19.29 -12.27
N ALA A 175 0.38 18.63 -11.51
CA ALA A 175 0.14 18.29 -10.11
C ALA A 175 -0.04 19.53 -9.21
N ARG A 176 0.58 20.67 -9.56
CA ARG A 176 0.37 21.93 -8.86
C ARG A 176 -1.03 22.48 -9.10
N GLU A 177 -1.49 22.51 -10.35
CA GLU A 177 -2.85 22.96 -10.67
C GLU A 177 -3.90 22.09 -10.00
N VAL A 178 -3.76 20.76 -10.06
CA VAL A 178 -4.68 19.82 -9.39
C VAL A 178 -4.73 20.09 -7.88
N ARG A 179 -3.57 20.27 -7.22
CA ARG A 179 -3.52 20.63 -5.80
C ARG A 179 -4.15 21.99 -5.52
N GLY A 180 -4.01 22.96 -6.42
CA GLY A 180 -4.69 24.26 -6.37
C GLY A 180 -6.21 24.10 -6.33
N THR A 181 -6.77 23.23 -7.18
CA THR A 181 -8.22 22.95 -7.19
C THR A 181 -8.69 22.29 -5.88
N MET A 182 -7.91 21.35 -5.35
CA MET A 182 -8.24 20.66 -4.10
C MET A 182 -8.21 21.64 -2.92
N TRP A 183 -7.20 22.51 -2.86
CA TRP A 183 -7.13 23.55 -1.84
C TRP A 183 -8.31 24.52 -1.94
N ALA A 184 -8.65 24.99 -3.14
CA ALA A 184 -9.80 25.88 -3.35
C ALA A 184 -11.13 25.21 -2.95
N THR A 185 -11.29 23.92 -3.26
CA THR A 185 -12.46 23.13 -2.84
C THR A 185 -12.57 23.07 -1.32
N ARG A 186 -11.47 22.74 -0.63
CA ARG A 186 -11.43 22.73 0.84
C ARG A 186 -11.75 24.11 1.41
N PHE A 187 -11.18 25.17 0.83
CA PHE A 187 -11.41 26.54 1.26
C PHE A 187 -12.89 26.92 1.18
N VAL A 188 -13.56 26.65 0.05
CA VAL A 188 -14.99 26.95 -0.12
C VAL A 188 -15.87 26.18 0.87
N LEU A 189 -15.55 24.91 1.15
CA LEU A 189 -16.31 24.14 2.14
C LEU A 189 -16.16 24.69 3.55
N THR A 190 -14.94 25.08 3.94
CA THR A 190 -14.69 25.74 5.23
C THR A 190 -15.38 27.10 5.31
N GLU A 191 -15.29 27.91 4.26
CA GLU A 191 -15.96 29.22 4.17
C GLU A 191 -17.47 29.07 4.35
N ARG A 192 -18.12 28.16 3.61
CA ARG A 192 -19.56 27.90 3.72
C ARG A 192 -19.98 27.50 5.13
N TRP A 193 -19.20 26.65 5.78
CA TRP A 193 -19.48 26.23 7.15
C TRP A 193 -19.48 27.43 8.10
N TYR A 194 -18.47 28.29 8.03
CA TYR A 194 -18.42 29.50 8.85
C TYR A 194 -19.50 30.51 8.48
N SER A 195 -19.80 30.69 7.20
CA SER A 195 -20.91 31.56 6.76
C SER A 195 -22.25 31.08 7.29
N TYR A 196 -22.49 29.76 7.27
CA TYR A 196 -23.70 29.16 7.82
C TYR A 196 -23.77 29.31 9.34
N GLU A 197 -22.70 29.02 10.08
CA GLU A 197 -22.71 29.14 11.53
C GLU A 197 -22.90 30.59 11.98
N ASN A 198 -22.25 31.55 11.31
CA ASN A 198 -22.47 32.97 11.59
C ASN A 198 -23.93 33.37 11.30
N ALA A 199 -24.48 33.01 10.14
CA ALA A 199 -25.86 33.32 9.79
C ALA A 199 -26.87 32.65 10.72
N ARG A 200 -26.56 31.44 11.23
CA ARG A 200 -27.38 30.74 12.21
C ARG A 200 -27.38 31.46 13.56
N VAL A 201 -26.23 31.96 14.02
CA VAL A 201 -26.12 32.76 15.25
C VAL A 201 -26.87 34.08 15.08
N ASP A 202 -26.67 34.79 13.97
CA ASP A 202 -27.38 36.03 13.68
C ASP A 202 -28.90 35.81 13.60
N GLY A 203 -29.33 34.69 13.01
CA GLY A 203 -30.72 34.29 12.92
C GLY A 203 -31.35 33.81 14.24
N MET A 204 -30.56 33.59 15.31
CA MET A 204 -31.13 33.38 16.66
C MET A 204 -31.60 34.69 17.28
N ASP A 205 -30.97 35.80 16.91
CA ASP A 205 -31.28 37.14 17.42
C ASP A 205 -32.31 37.88 16.53
N ASP A 206 -32.55 37.40 15.30
CA ASP A 206 -33.48 38.02 14.35
C ASP A 206 -34.94 37.63 14.62
N GLU A 207 -35.82 38.63 14.72
CA GLU A 207 -37.25 38.45 14.95
C GLU A 207 -37.99 37.89 13.71
N GLU A 208 -37.42 38.08 12.52
CA GLU A 208 -38.00 37.61 11.26
C GLU A 208 -37.77 36.11 11.01
N VAL A 209 -36.89 35.46 11.77
CA VAL A 209 -36.45 34.09 11.52
C VAL A 209 -36.85 33.17 12.67
N ASP A 210 -37.65 32.15 12.37
CA ASP A 210 -37.94 31.06 13.31
C ASP A 210 -37.12 29.81 12.95
N LEU A 211 -36.05 29.58 13.73
CA LEU A 211 -35.15 28.44 13.55
C LEU A 211 -35.77 27.09 13.94
N TYR A 212 -36.90 27.09 14.66
CA TYR A 212 -37.56 25.87 15.15
C TYR A 212 -38.87 25.55 14.42
N ALA A 213 -39.20 26.30 13.36
CA ALA A 213 -40.40 26.07 12.57
C ALA A 213 -40.41 24.66 11.96
N ASP A 214 -41.51 23.93 12.18
CA ASP A 214 -41.72 22.60 11.60
C ASP A 214 -42.21 22.74 10.13
N LEU A 215 -41.27 22.69 9.19
CA LEU A 215 -41.55 22.77 7.74
C LEU A 215 -42.54 21.70 7.27
N GLU A 216 -42.52 20.51 7.86
CA GLU A 216 -43.44 19.41 7.52
C GLU A 216 -44.89 19.72 7.92
N ARG A 217 -45.08 20.57 8.95
CA ARG A 217 -46.39 21.02 9.43
C ARG A 217 -46.90 22.24 8.66
N GLY A 218 -46.09 22.78 7.74
CA GLY A 218 -46.39 23.97 6.96
C GLY A 218 -46.09 25.29 7.67
N GLU A 219 -45.34 25.25 8.77
CA GLU A 219 -44.87 26.45 9.47
C GLU A 219 -43.80 27.17 8.62
N ARG A 220 -43.85 28.50 8.59
CA ARG A 220 -42.90 29.32 7.81
C ARG A 220 -41.73 29.72 8.69
N ALA A 221 -40.51 29.34 8.29
CA ALA A 221 -39.28 29.69 9.01
C ALA A 221 -38.84 31.15 8.83
N TYR A 222 -39.39 31.87 7.85
CA TYR A 222 -39.11 33.29 7.62
C TYR A 222 -40.43 34.07 7.55
N LEU A 223 -40.54 35.08 8.40
CA LEU A 223 -41.70 35.96 8.55
C LEU A 223 -41.23 37.41 8.32
N PRO A 224 -41.39 37.95 7.10
CA PRO A 224 -41.05 39.34 6.82
C PRO A 224 -41.79 40.27 7.78
N ARG A 225 -41.10 41.30 8.30
CA ARG A 225 -41.69 42.27 9.25
C ARG A 225 -43.02 42.87 8.79
N ASP A 226 -43.14 43.17 7.50
CA ASP A 226 -44.35 43.76 6.93
C ASP A 226 -45.58 42.83 7.06
N GLU A 227 -45.39 41.50 7.05
CA GLU A 227 -46.47 40.50 7.23
C GLU A 227 -46.67 40.13 8.72
N ALA A 228 -45.63 40.31 9.54
CA ALA A 228 -45.68 40.06 10.98
C ALA A 228 -46.56 41.09 11.72
N GLU A 229 -46.54 42.36 11.28
CA GLU A 229 -47.42 43.39 11.85
C GLU A 229 -48.90 43.15 11.50
N GLU A 230 -49.19 42.68 10.28
CA GLU A 230 -50.56 42.43 9.81
C GLU A 230 -51.24 41.24 10.53
N THR A 231 -50.44 40.28 11.02
CA THR A 231 -50.91 39.16 11.85
C THR A 231 -51.06 39.48 13.34
N LEU A 232 -50.44 40.58 13.82
CA LEU A 232 -50.51 41.03 15.22
C LEU A 232 -51.57 42.12 15.48
N LEU A 233 -52.22 42.66 14.44
CA LEU A 233 -53.36 43.56 14.61
C LEU A 233 -54.63 42.73 14.90
N PRO A 234 -55.30 42.91 16.06
CA PRO A 234 -56.60 42.30 16.27
C PRO A 234 -57.57 42.98 15.30
N GLY A 235 -57.94 42.27 14.24
CA GLY A 235 -59.04 42.64 13.35
C GLY A 235 -60.34 42.74 14.14
N GLY A 236 -60.60 43.94 14.64
CA GLY A 236 -61.91 44.37 15.09
C GLY A 236 -62.83 44.55 13.89
N GLU A 237 -63.79 43.63 13.80
CA GLU A 237 -65.10 43.74 13.14
C GLU A 237 -65.20 43.59 11.61
N GLY A 238 -65.64 42.39 11.21
CA GLY A 238 -66.91 42.26 10.48
C GLY A 238 -66.84 41.66 9.07
N GLY A 239 -67.10 40.36 8.93
CA GLY A 239 -67.44 39.78 7.61
C GLY A 239 -67.24 38.27 7.45
N GLU A 240 -68.04 37.49 8.16
CA GLU A 240 -68.60 36.17 7.77
C GLU A 240 -68.00 35.45 6.53
N SER A 241 -67.26 34.34 6.73
CA SER A 241 -67.58 33.04 6.10
C SER A 241 -66.57 31.90 6.42
N THR A 242 -67.15 30.74 6.77
CA THR A 242 -66.62 29.37 6.83
C THR A 242 -65.65 29.00 7.98
N GLU A 243 -66.25 28.44 9.03
CA GLU A 243 -65.60 27.73 10.13
C GLU A 243 -64.85 26.48 9.64
N GLY A 244 -63.55 26.63 9.40
CA GLY A 244 -62.57 25.55 9.52
C GLY A 244 -61.82 25.74 10.84
N THR A 245 -62.24 25.04 11.90
CA THR A 245 -61.62 25.15 13.22
C THR A 245 -60.18 24.62 13.18
N VAL A 246 -59.21 25.51 12.96
CA VAL A 246 -57.80 25.24 13.29
C VAL A 246 -57.59 25.75 14.70
N SER A 247 -57.66 24.84 15.67
CA SER A 247 -57.35 25.14 17.06
C SER A 247 -55.87 25.54 17.16
N TYR A 248 -55.60 26.82 17.40
CA TYR A 248 -54.30 27.28 17.85
C TYR A 248 -53.99 26.63 19.19
N VAL A 249 -53.04 25.68 19.20
CA VAL A 249 -52.41 25.24 20.43
C VAL A 249 -51.35 26.29 20.73
N PRO A 250 -51.43 27.02 21.86
CA PRO A 250 -50.39 27.97 22.23
C PRO A 250 -49.04 27.24 22.32
N PRO A 251 -47.92 27.89 21.94
CA PRO A 251 -46.61 27.27 22.02
C PRO A 251 -46.37 26.81 23.46
N ASP A 252 -46.09 25.52 23.61
CA ASP A 252 -45.86 24.89 24.89
C ASP A 252 -44.57 25.46 25.49
N VAL A 253 -44.73 26.32 26.51
CA VAL A 253 -43.66 27.04 27.23
C VAL A 253 -42.74 26.06 28.00
N THR A 254 -42.94 24.75 27.89
CA THR A 254 -42.15 23.73 28.57
C THR A 254 -41.00 23.14 27.74
N ARG A 255 -40.81 23.50 26.46
CA ARG A 255 -39.64 23.05 25.68
C ARG A 255 -38.37 23.81 26.05
N SER A 256 -37.85 23.50 27.24
CA SER A 256 -36.47 23.76 27.65
C SER A 256 -35.49 23.00 26.73
N PRO A 257 -34.27 23.49 26.48
CA PRO A 257 -33.29 22.91 25.54
C PRO A 257 -32.60 21.64 26.10
N GLY A 258 -33.38 20.68 26.61
CA GLY A 258 -32.90 19.54 27.37
C GLY A 258 -33.12 18.15 26.75
N GLU A 259 -33.89 18.02 25.67
CA GLU A 259 -34.19 16.71 25.07
C GLU A 259 -33.86 16.67 23.57
N ALA A 260 -32.59 16.84 23.25
CA ALA A 260 -32.04 16.28 22.02
C ALA A 260 -31.37 14.95 22.36
N ARG A 261 -31.98 13.84 21.94
CA ARG A 261 -31.32 12.53 21.96
C ARG A 261 -30.08 12.57 21.07
N VAL A 262 -28.97 12.09 21.63
CA VAL A 262 -27.72 11.71 20.94
C VAL A 262 -27.99 10.63 19.90
#